data_AF-A0A563D8D1-F1
#
_entry.id   AF-A0A563D8D1-F1
#
_cell.length_a   1.000
_cell.length_b   1.000
_cell.length_c   1.000
_cell.angle_alpha   90.00
_cell.angle_beta   90.00
_cell.angle_gamma   90.00
#
_symmetry.space_group_name_H-M   'P 1'
#
loop_
_entity.id
_entity.type
_entity.pdbx_description
1 polymer ?
#
loop_
_entity_poly.entity_id
_entity_poly.type
_entity_poly.pdbx_seq_one_letter_code
_entity_poly.pdbx_strand_id
1 'polypeptide(L)' 'MTILYIGFWPFAKFVGFVLFLIIASMAFWCLTFLLSILPYWLTFGIAENSGKINADVKPEDVRRKILTEQEGVELVYTK' A
#
# COMPACT_ATOMS: atom_id res chain seq x y z
N MET A 1 -18.08 -16.20 -47.20
CA MET A 1 -18.12 -14.83 -46.64
C MET A 1 -19.11 -14.70 -45.47
N THR A 2 -20.33 -15.22 -45.59
CA THR A 2 -21.40 -15.16 -44.57
C THR A 2 -21.09 -15.87 -43.25
N ILE A 3 -20.48 -17.07 -43.27
CA ILE A 3 -20.18 -17.84 -42.04
C ILE A 3 -19.12 -17.13 -41.16
N LEU A 4 -18.15 -16.46 -41.79
CA LEU A 4 -17.16 -15.65 -41.07
C LEU A 4 -17.81 -14.45 -40.38
N TYR A 5 -18.78 -13.80 -41.01
CA TYR A 5 -19.45 -12.63 -40.44
C TYR A 5 -20.40 -13.00 -39.29
N ILE A 6 -21.02 -14.18 -39.33
CA ILE A 6 -21.94 -14.66 -38.29
C ILE A 6 -21.18 -15.16 -37.05
N GLY A 7 -19.99 -15.76 -37.23
CA GLY A 7 -19.22 -16.29 -36.10
C GLY A 7 -18.20 -15.29 -35.52
N PHE A 8 -17.33 -14.74 -36.37
CA PHE A 8 -16.16 -13.97 -35.92
C PHE A 8 -16.53 -12.57 -35.42
N TRP A 9 -17.49 -11.91 -36.05
CA TRP A 9 -17.92 -10.54 -35.69
C TRP A 9 -18.56 -10.41 -34.29
N PRO A 10 -19.52 -11.27 -33.88
CA PRO A 10 -20.05 -11.23 -32.51
C PRO A 10 -19.01 -11.67 -31.49
N PHE A 11 -18.13 -12.63 -31.82
CA PHE A 11 -17.05 -13.05 -30.93
C PHE A 11 -16.06 -11.91 -30.66
N ALA A 12 -15.62 -11.18 -31.69
CA ALA A 12 -14.73 -10.02 -31.54
C ALA A 12 -15.35 -8.93 -30.64
N LYS A 13 -16.66 -8.69 -30.76
CA LYS A 13 -17.39 -7.75 -29.90
C LYS A 13 -17.47 -8.21 -28.44
N PHE A 14 -17.71 -9.50 -28.23
CA PHE A 14 -17.71 -10.08 -26.88
C PHE A 14 -16.34 -9.95 -26.21
N VAL A 15 -15.26 -10.27 -26.92
CA VAL A 15 -13.89 -10.11 -26.42
C VAL A 15 -13.59 -8.64 -26.12
N GLY A 16 -13.98 -7.71 -27.00
CA GLY A 16 -13.82 -6.28 -26.77
C GLY A 16 -14.55 -5.78 -25.52
N PHE A 17 -15.76 -6.29 -25.27
CA PHE A 17 -16.52 -5.97 -24.05
C PHE A 17 -15.85 -6.52 -22.78
N VAL A 18 -15.37 -7.76 -22.81
CA VAL A 18 -14.63 -8.35 -21.68
C VAL A 18 -13.35 -7.57 -21.40
N LEU A 19 -12.60 -7.19 -22.45
CA LEU A 19 -11.40 -6.38 -22.32
C LEU A 19 -11.72 -5.01 -21.69
N PHE A 20 -12.81 -4.36 -22.12
CA PHE A 20 -13.28 -3.11 -21.51
C PHE A 20 -13.58 -3.29 -20.02
N LEU A 21 -14.29 -4.35 -19.63
CA LEU A 21 -14.59 -4.61 -18.22
C LEU A 21 -13.32 -4.84 -17.38
N ILE A 22 -12.34 -5.56 -17.91
CA ILE A 22 -11.07 -5.81 -17.22
C ILE A 22 -10.31 -4.49 -17.03
N ILE A 23 -10.15 -3.71 -18.10
CA ILE A 23 -9.44 -2.42 -18.04
C ILE A 23 -10.17 -1.45 -17.11
N ALA A 24 -11.50 -1.35 -17.22
CA ALA A 24 -12.31 -0.49 -16.35
C ALA A 24 -12.20 -0.92 -14.88
N SER A 25 -12.21 -2.22 -14.60
CA SER A 25 -12.03 -2.73 -13.24
C SER A 25 -10.63 -2.42 -12.71
N MET A 26 -9.58 -2.67 -13.50
CA MET A 26 -8.20 -2.36 -13.12
C MET A 26 -8.00 -0.86 -12.87
N ALA A 27 -8.56 0.00 -13.74
CA ALA A 27 -8.52 1.44 -13.59
C ALA A 27 -9.30 1.91 -12.35
N PHE A 28 -10.49 1.36 -12.10
CA PHE A 28 -11.28 1.62 -10.91
C PHE A 28 -10.50 1.28 -9.64
N TRP A 29 -9.96 0.06 -9.55
CA TRP A 29 -9.15 -0.36 -8.40
C TRP A 29 -7.92 0.53 -8.21
N CYS A 30 -7.20 0.86 -9.29
CA CYS A 30 -6.08 1.79 -9.25
C CYS A 30 -6.47 3.17 -8.71
N LEU A 31 -7.53 3.78 -9.24
CA LEU A 31 -8.02 5.09 -8.79
C LEU A 31 -8.48 5.05 -7.32
N THR A 32 -9.16 3.98 -6.89
CA THR A 32 -9.58 3.86 -5.49
C THR A 32 -8.39 3.79 -4.53
N PHE A 33 -7.31 3.09 -4.90
CA PHE A 33 -6.05 3.08 -4.12
C PHE A 33 -5.42 4.47 -4.05
N LEU A 34 -5.37 5.19 -5.19
CA LEU A 34 -4.79 6.53 -5.25
C LEU A 34 -5.59 7.57 -4.45
N LEU A 35 -6.91 7.42 -4.35
CA LEU A 35 -7.75 8.37 -3.61
C LEU A 35 -7.92 8.04 -2.13
N SER A 36 -7.71 6.79 -1.72
CA SER A 36 -7.90 6.38 -0.31
C SER A 36 -6.57 6.21 0.43
N ILE A 37 -5.66 5.42 -0.12
CA ILE A 37 -4.43 5.01 0.55
C ILE A 37 -3.35 6.07 0.42
N LEU A 38 -3.21 6.66 -0.78
CA LEU A 38 -2.18 7.68 -1.01
C LEU A 38 -2.36 8.93 -0.13
N PRO A 39 -3.58 9.50 0.05
CA PRO A 39 -3.75 10.67 0.90
C PRO A 39 -3.51 10.32 2.37
N TYR A 40 -3.97 9.17 2.84
CA TYR A 40 -3.69 8.70 4.20
C TYR A 40 -2.18 8.58 4.45
N TRP A 41 -1.46 7.85 3.60
CA TRP A 41 -0.02 7.66 3.78
C TRP A 41 0.76 8.97 3.69
N LEU A 42 0.43 9.82 2.71
CA LEU A 42 1.12 11.10 2.52
C LEU A 42 0.83 12.09 3.66
N THR A 43 -0.42 12.18 4.11
CA THR A 43 -0.80 13.07 5.21
C THR A 43 -0.13 12.66 6.52
N PHE A 44 -0.05 11.36 6.82
CA PHE A 44 0.68 10.86 7.98
C PHE A 44 2.19 11.16 7.88
N GLY A 45 2.83 10.89 6.73
CA GLY A 45 4.25 11.20 6.55
C GLY A 45 4.58 12.69 6.73
N ILE A 46 3.72 13.58 6.24
CA ILE A 46 3.88 15.04 6.43
C ILE A 46 3.67 15.43 7.90
N ALA A 47 2.65 14.86 8.55
CA ALA A 47 2.36 15.16 9.95
C ALA A 47 3.50 14.70 10.90
N GLU A 48 4.14 13.57 10.59
CA GLU A 48 5.30 13.05 11.34
C GLU A 48 6.52 13.95 11.16
N ASN A 49 6.86 14.32 9.92
CA ASN A 49 7.93 15.28 9.64
C ASN A 49 7.69 16.68 10.23
N SER A 50 6.42 17.06 10.39
CA SER A 50 6.03 18.34 11.02
C SER A 50 6.06 18.29 12.56
N GLY A 51 6.39 17.14 13.16
CA GLY A 51 6.42 16.96 14.62
C GLY A 51 5.04 17.09 15.28
N LYS A 52 3.95 16.87 14.53
CA LYS A 52 2.57 16.95 15.07
C LYS A 52 2.07 15.62 15.61
N ILE A 53 2.63 14.51 15.14
CA ILE A 53 2.34 13.14 15.58
C ILE A 53 3.66 12.48 16.01
N ASN A 54 3.61 11.60 17.02
CA ASN A 54 4.77 10.91 17.61
C ASN A 54 5.88 11.81 18.19
N ALA A 55 5.62 13.11 18.41
CA ALA A 55 6.61 14.04 18.97
C ALA A 55 7.09 13.68 20.38
N ASP A 56 6.29 12.91 21.13
CA ASP A 56 6.61 12.45 22.48
C ASP A 56 7.48 11.17 22.47
N VAL A 57 7.54 10.47 21.33
CA VAL A 57 8.29 9.22 21.19
C VAL A 57 9.76 9.57 20.97
N LYS A 58 10.51 9.63 22.07
CA LYS A 58 11.95 9.85 22.00
C LYS A 58 12.62 8.65 21.31
N PRO A 59 13.57 8.88 20.39
CA PRO A 59 14.21 7.80 19.60
C PRO A 59 14.95 6.77 20.47
N GLU A 60 15.21 7.11 21.73
CA GLU A 60 15.77 6.24 22.77
C GLU A 60 14.81 5.15 23.28
N ASP A 61 13.49 5.35 23.22
CA ASP A 61 12.51 4.33 23.61
C ASP A 61 12.15 3.36 22.47
N VAL A 62 12.27 3.81 21.22
CA VAL A 62 12.06 2.96 20.03
C VAL A 62 13.31 2.15 19.69
N ARG A 63 14.50 2.67 20.04
CA ARG A 63 15.73 1.91 19.87
C ARG A 63 15.70 0.66 20.74
N ARG A 64 16.16 -0.46 20.19
CA ARG A 64 16.50 -1.63 21.00
C ARG A 64 17.56 -1.21 22.03
N LYS A 65 17.16 -1.04 23.28
CA LYS A 65 18.06 -0.77 24.41
C LYS A 65 18.95 -2.00 24.61
N ILE A 66 20.25 -1.79 24.78
CA ILE A 66 21.16 -2.86 25.23
C ILE A 66 20.74 -3.29 26.63
N LEU A 67 20.99 -4.55 27.00
CA LEU A 67 20.59 -5.10 28.31
C LEU A 67 21.08 -4.23 29.48
N THR A 68 22.21 -3.54 29.31
CA THR A 68 22.82 -2.62 30.27
C THR A 68 22.04 -1.32 30.52
N GLU A 69 21.14 -0.92 29.61
CA GLU A 69 20.35 0.31 29.72
C GLU A 69 18.87 0.06 30.06
N GLN A 70 18.52 -1.20 30.38
CA GLN A 70 17.18 -1.57 30.81
C GLN A 70 17.09 -1.47 32.34
N GLU A 71 16.15 -0.68 32.86
CA GLU A 71 15.92 -0.60 34.32
C GLU A 71 15.60 -1.99 34.88
N GLY A 72 16.42 -2.48 35.80
CA GLY A 72 16.24 -3.77 36.46
C GLY A 72 16.94 -4.97 35.81
N VAL A 73 17.77 -4.76 34.77
CA VAL A 73 18.56 -5.83 34.13
C VAL A 73 20.05 -5.59 34.37
N GLU A 74 20.66 -6.43 35.22
CA GLU A 74 22.11 -6.43 35.42
C GLU A 74 22.77 -7.54 34.60
N LEU A 75 23.89 -7.22 33.95
CA LEU A 75 24.68 -8.19 33.19
C LEU A 75 25.44 -9.12 34.14
N VAL A 76 25.04 -10.38 34.19
CA VAL A 76 25.68 -11.40 35.05
C VAL A 76 27.08 -11.78 34.56
N TYR A 77 27.36 -11.63 33.25
CA TYR A 77 28.69 -11.91 32.69
C TYR A 77 28.88 -11.24 31.32
N THR A 78 30.06 -10.65 31.11
CA THR A 78 30.58 -10.24 29.78
C THR A 78 31.87 -11.02 29.53
N LYS A 79 31.99 -11.62 28.35
CA LYS A 79 33.13 -12.45 27.95
C LYS A 79 34.37 -11.62 27.64
#